data_AF-A0A7Z7NCQ6-F1
#
_entry.id   AF-A0A7Z7NCQ6-F1
#
_cell.length_a   1.000
_cell.length_b   1.000
_cell.length_c   1.000
_cell.angle_alpha   90.00
_cell.angle_beta   90.00
_cell.angle_gamma   90.00
#
_symmetry.space_group_name_H-M   'P 1'
#
loop_
_entity.id
_entity.type
_entity.pdbx_description
1 polymer ?
#
loop_
_entity_poly.entity_id
_entity_poly.type
_entity_poly.pdbx_seq_one_letter_code
_entity_poly.pdbx_strand_id
1 'polypeptide(L)'
;MTTNTAAVDAMIQGRRADSTRRRQRVLSALEDAINNGAELSVTDIARRAGVDRTFLYRHRDLLERIHAAETEPPDKSDIGPCVTRASLQADLLAAQQRCARMAARTQQLETRLSELLGEQTWRATGLGAPTDIDQLQQRVVSLEQQVIDQRQQLEERDQDLAAARAANRELMTALNSSRPTG
;
A
#
# COMPACT_ATOMS: atom_id res chain seq x y z
N MET A 1 -41.74 71.62 5.45
CA MET A 1 -41.08 70.51 4.73
C MET A 1 -39.68 70.17 5.27
N THR A 2 -39.09 70.91 6.21
CA THR A 2 -37.71 70.71 6.71
C THR A 2 -37.57 69.80 7.95
N THR A 3 -38.66 69.55 8.69
CA THR A 3 -38.63 68.78 9.95
C THR A 3 -38.49 67.27 9.73
N ASN A 4 -38.98 66.74 8.60
CA ASN A 4 -38.92 65.30 8.29
C ASN A 4 -37.49 64.86 7.91
N THR A 5 -36.74 65.70 7.20
CA THR A 5 -35.35 65.41 6.81
C THR A 5 -34.42 65.37 8.03
N ALA A 6 -34.56 66.33 8.96
CA ALA A 6 -33.76 66.36 10.18
C ALA A 6 -34.00 65.13 11.09
N ALA A 7 -35.23 64.63 11.16
CA ALA A 7 -35.56 63.41 11.89
C ALA A 7 -34.98 62.14 11.23
N VAL A 8 -35.02 62.07 9.90
CA VAL A 8 -34.41 60.98 9.11
C VAL A 8 -32.89 60.99 9.27
N ASP A 9 -32.25 62.16 9.22
CA ASP A 9 -30.80 62.30 9.41
C ASP A 9 -30.36 61.91 10.82
N ALA A 10 -31.12 62.30 11.85
CA ALA A 10 -30.88 61.87 13.23
C ALA A 10 -30.99 60.35 13.39
N MET A 11 -31.97 59.71 12.73
CA MET A 11 -32.13 58.25 12.73
C MET A 11 -30.97 57.55 12.01
N ILE A 12 -30.51 58.08 10.87
CA ILE A 12 -29.36 57.56 10.12
C ILE A 12 -28.08 57.69 10.95
N GLN A 13 -27.87 58.83 11.63
CA GLN A 13 -26.74 59.04 12.54
C GLN A 13 -26.79 58.08 13.72
N GLY A 14 -27.95 57.87 14.33
CA GLY A 14 -28.13 56.90 15.41
C GLY A 14 -27.78 55.47 14.97
N ARG A 15 -28.22 55.06 13.77
CA ARG A 15 -27.89 53.73 13.23
C ARG A 15 -26.39 53.57 12.91
N ARG A 16 -25.74 54.63 12.41
CA ARG A 16 -24.29 54.65 12.20
C ARG A 16 -23.53 54.53 13.52
N ALA A 17 -23.95 55.27 14.55
CA ALA A 17 -23.35 55.21 15.87
C ALA A 17 -23.54 53.84 16.56
N ASP A 18 -24.67 53.17 16.35
CA ASP A 18 -24.87 51.80 16.86
C ASP A 18 -23.97 50.79 16.14
N SER A 19 -23.83 50.90 14.80
CA SER A 19 -22.92 50.05 14.03
C SER A 19 -21.46 50.20 14.45
N THR A 20 -21.00 51.43 14.74
CA THR A 20 -19.63 51.66 15.21
C THR A 20 -19.40 51.08 16.61
N ARG A 21 -20.34 51.25 17.54
CA ARG A 21 -20.24 50.63 18.88
C ARG A 21 -20.21 49.10 18.82
N ARG A 22 -21.05 48.48 17.97
CA ARG A 22 -21.03 47.02 17.76
C ARG A 22 -19.70 46.56 17.18
N ARG A 23 -19.15 47.29 16.19
CA ARG A 23 -17.83 47.00 15.63
C ARG A 23 -16.72 47.09 16.69
N GLN A 24 -16.73 48.15 17.52
CA GLN A 24 -15.73 48.31 18.58
C GLN A 24 -15.79 47.17 19.60
N ARG A 25 -16.99 46.71 19.99
CA ARG A 25 -17.15 45.56 20.88
C ARG A 25 -16.58 44.27 20.29
N VAL A 26 -16.74 44.05 18.99
CA VAL A 26 -16.15 42.87 18.31
C VAL A 26 -14.63 42.93 18.32
N LEU A 27 -14.04 44.10 18.05
CA LEU A 27 -12.59 44.27 18.08
C LEU A 27 -12.02 44.07 19.48
N SER A 28 -12.64 44.66 20.50
CA SER A 28 -12.24 44.46 21.91
C SER A 28 -12.34 42.99 22.31
N ALA A 29 -13.43 42.30 21.95
CA ALA A 29 -13.60 40.88 22.28
C ALA A 29 -12.57 39.97 21.57
N LEU A 30 -12.10 40.37 20.38
CA LEU A 30 -11.04 39.69 19.66
C LEU A 30 -9.68 39.90 20.35
N GLU A 31 -9.33 41.14 20.72
CA GLU A 31 -8.10 41.45 21.47
C GLU A 31 -8.06 40.69 22.81
N ASP A 32 -9.17 40.68 23.55
CA ASP A 32 -9.29 39.92 24.79
C ASP A 32 -9.15 38.40 24.57
N ALA A 33 -9.64 37.87 23.44
CA ALA A 33 -9.49 36.46 23.11
C ALA A 33 -8.04 36.09 22.78
N ILE A 34 -7.34 36.96 22.06
CA ILE A 34 -5.91 36.81 21.75
C ILE A 34 -5.07 36.84 23.04
N ASN A 35 -5.29 37.84 23.91
CA ASN A 35 -4.54 38.00 25.16
C ASN A 35 -4.73 36.82 26.12
N ASN A 36 -5.94 36.26 26.18
CA ASN A 36 -6.26 35.14 27.06
C ASN A 36 -6.00 33.77 26.42
N GLY A 37 -5.55 33.73 25.15
CA GLY A 37 -5.31 32.48 24.40
C GLY A 37 -6.55 31.59 24.29
N ALA A 38 -7.74 32.19 24.24
CA ALA A 38 -8.99 31.44 24.17
C ALA A 38 -9.36 31.10 22.72
N GLU A 39 -10.33 30.20 22.53
CA GLU A 39 -10.80 29.82 21.19
C GLU A 39 -11.25 31.05 20.37
N LEU A 40 -10.66 31.20 19.18
CA LEU A 40 -10.82 32.35 18.29
C LEU A 40 -11.94 32.17 17.26
N SER A 41 -12.96 31.34 17.55
CA SER A 41 -14.06 31.09 16.61
C SER A 41 -14.97 32.30 16.40
N VAL A 42 -15.42 32.51 15.16
CA VAL A 42 -16.48 33.47 14.78
C VAL A 42 -17.70 33.39 15.72
N THR A 43 -18.08 32.19 16.14
CA THR A 43 -19.26 32.00 17.01
C THR A 43 -19.03 32.46 18.45
N ASP A 44 -17.81 32.31 18.96
CA ASP A 44 -17.46 32.68 20.32
C ASP A 44 -17.19 34.18 20.44
N ILE A 45 -16.57 34.77 19.41
CA ILE A 45 -16.35 36.22 19.34
C ILE A 45 -17.69 36.95 19.23
N ALA A 46 -18.64 36.45 18.45
CA ALA A 46 -20.01 36.99 18.39
C ALA A 46 -20.68 36.99 19.77
N ARG A 47 -20.55 35.87 20.50
CA ARG A 47 -21.10 35.71 21.86
C ARG A 47 -20.47 36.69 22.84
N ARG A 48 -19.14 36.80 22.85
CA ARG A 48 -18.37 37.72 23.74
C ARG A 48 -18.65 39.20 23.44
N ALA A 49 -18.76 39.56 22.17
CA ALA A 49 -19.07 40.92 21.75
C ALA A 49 -20.54 41.30 22.00
N GLY A 50 -21.43 40.33 22.24
CA GLY A 50 -22.88 40.54 22.39
C GLY A 50 -23.52 41.00 21.09
N VAL A 51 -23.18 40.34 19.96
CA VAL A 51 -23.62 40.66 18.61
C VAL A 51 -24.08 39.38 17.88
N ASP A 52 -25.07 39.49 16.98
CA ASP A 52 -25.54 38.37 16.16
C ASP A 52 -24.49 37.93 15.12
N ARG A 53 -24.38 36.62 14.85
CA ARG A 53 -23.49 36.05 13.81
C ARG A 53 -23.71 36.68 12.43
N THR A 54 -24.96 37.00 12.10
CA THR A 54 -25.37 37.64 10.85
C THR A 54 -24.69 39.00 10.65
N PHE A 55 -24.41 39.72 11.74
CA PHE A 55 -23.68 40.99 11.68
C PHE A 55 -22.22 40.77 11.23
N LEU A 56 -21.55 39.72 11.72
CA LEU A 56 -20.19 39.39 11.29
C LEU A 56 -20.17 38.98 9.82
N TYR A 57 -21.12 38.16 9.36
CA TYR A 57 -21.22 37.78 7.94
C TYR A 57 -21.52 38.96 7.01
N ARG A 58 -22.20 40.00 7.49
CA ARG A 58 -22.41 41.24 6.74
C ARG A 58 -21.15 42.12 6.68
N HIS A 59 -20.21 41.93 7.61
CA HIS A 59 -18.99 42.70 7.77
C HIS A 59 -17.76 41.83 7.50
N ARG A 60 -17.46 41.67 6.20
CA ARG A 60 -16.35 40.86 5.70
C ARG A 60 -14.99 41.28 6.27
N ASP A 61 -14.81 42.57 6.55
CA ASP A 61 -13.64 43.15 7.22
C ASP A 61 -13.38 42.53 8.59
N LEU A 62 -14.43 42.29 9.38
CA LEU A 62 -14.32 41.68 10.70
C LEU A 62 -14.05 40.19 10.61
N LEU A 63 -14.66 39.49 9.66
CA LEU A 63 -14.39 38.07 9.43
C LEU A 63 -12.96 37.81 8.99
N GLU A 64 -12.44 38.62 8.07
CA GLU A 64 -11.05 38.50 7.62
C GLU A 64 -10.06 38.68 8.78
N ARG A 65 -10.35 39.60 9.72
CA ARG A 65 -9.53 39.78 10.93
C ARG A 65 -9.61 38.60 11.90
N ILE A 66 -10.81 38.05 12.10
CA ILE A 66 -10.99 36.86 12.95
C ILE A 66 -10.25 35.67 12.34
N HIS A 67 -10.39 35.43 11.04
CA HIS A 67 -9.71 34.34 10.35
C HIS A 67 -8.18 34.54 10.33
N ALA A 68 -7.71 35.78 10.17
CA ALA A 68 -6.29 36.09 10.26
C ALA A 68 -5.74 35.75 11.66
N ALA A 69 -6.45 36.14 12.72
CA ALA A 69 -6.09 35.80 14.09
C ALA A 69 -6.17 34.29 14.38
N GLU A 70 -7.14 33.56 13.82
CA GLU A 70 -7.20 32.08 13.91
C GLU A 70 -5.98 31.41 13.23
N THR A 71 -5.47 32.01 12.16
CA THR A 71 -4.31 31.48 11.41
C THR A 71 -2.96 31.88 12.00
N GLU A 72 -2.94 32.89 12.87
CA GLU A 72 -1.75 33.38 13.55
C GLU A 72 -1.57 32.59 14.87
N PRO A 73 -0.44 31.88 15.06
CA PRO A 73 -0.23 31.14 16.29
C PRO A 73 -0.13 32.12 17.48
N PRO A 74 -0.66 31.77 18.66
CA PRO A 74 -0.57 32.62 19.83
C PRO A 74 0.91 32.84 20.17
N ASP A 75 1.34 34.10 20.14
CA ASP A 75 2.70 34.51 20.48
C ASP A 75 2.86 34.40 22.01
N LYS A 76 3.03 33.16 22.51
CA LYS A 76 3.42 32.91 23.90
C LYS A 76 4.90 33.25 24.05
N SER A 77 5.17 34.54 24.08
CA SER A 77 6.46 35.13 24.42
C SER A 77 6.70 35.04 25.92
N ASP A 78 6.91 33.82 26.45
CA ASP A 78 7.44 33.73 27.83
C ASP A 78 8.36 32.55 28.17
N ILE A 79 8.58 31.54 27.31
CA ILE A 79 9.55 30.47 27.61
C ILE A 79 10.23 29.93 26.34
N GLY A 80 11.40 30.46 26.00
CA GLY A 80 12.34 29.88 25.01
C GLY A 80 12.44 30.59 23.65
N PRO A 81 13.51 30.33 22.88
CA PRO A 81 13.71 30.94 21.56
C PRO A 81 12.53 30.63 20.64
N CYS A 82 11.94 31.67 20.02
CA CYS A 82 10.74 31.54 19.21
C CYS A 82 11.02 30.67 17.97
N VAL A 83 10.50 29.44 18.01
CA VAL A 83 10.54 28.55 16.85
C VAL A 83 9.55 29.12 15.83
N THR A 84 10.06 29.61 14.70
CA THR A 84 9.22 30.22 13.67
C THR A 84 8.35 29.16 12.98
N ARG A 85 7.19 29.56 12.45
CA ARG A 85 6.36 28.69 11.62
C ARG A 85 7.13 28.08 10.45
N ALA A 86 8.05 28.84 9.87
CA ALA A 86 8.91 28.39 8.79
C ALA A 86 9.84 27.24 9.23
N SER A 87 10.42 27.30 10.43
CA SER A 87 11.25 26.20 10.94
C SER A 87 10.44 24.95 11.25
N LEU A 88 9.24 25.08 11.82
CA LEU A 88 8.34 23.92 12.04
C LEU A 88 7.91 23.26 10.73
N GLN A 89 7.63 24.07 9.70
CA GLN A 89 7.28 23.54 8.38
C GLN A 89 8.48 22.83 7.73
N ALA A 90 9.68 23.38 7.86
CA ALA A 90 10.90 22.73 7.40
C ALA A 90 11.17 21.40 8.12
N ASP A 91 10.96 21.37 9.44
CA ASP A 91 11.13 20.15 10.25
C ASP A 91 10.11 19.07 9.88
N LEU A 92 8.86 19.46 9.63
CA LEU A 92 7.81 18.55 9.16
C LEU A 92 8.17 17.94 7.80
N LEU A 93 8.61 18.76 6.84
CA LEU A 93 9.05 18.27 5.53
C LEU A 93 10.26 17.34 5.66
N ALA A 94 11.23 17.69 6.50
CA ALA A 94 12.40 16.85 6.77
C ALA A 94 11.99 15.51 7.41
N ALA A 95 11.01 15.50 8.32
CA ALA A 95 10.47 14.28 8.91
C ALA A 95 9.74 13.42 7.88
N GLN A 96 8.89 14.01 7.03
CA GLN A 96 8.21 13.28 5.95
C GLN A 96 9.20 12.64 4.98
N GLN A 97 10.26 13.35 4.60
CA GLN A 97 11.32 12.80 3.76
C GLN A 97 12.06 11.64 4.43
N ARG A 98 12.33 11.72 5.75
CA ARG A 98 12.92 10.60 6.50
C ARG A 98 12.00 9.38 6.49
N CYS A 99 10.70 9.57 6.73
CA CYS A 99 9.72 8.48 6.67
C CYS A 99 9.68 7.83 5.30
N ALA A 100 9.65 8.62 4.22
CA ALA A 100 9.66 8.11 2.85
C ALA A 100 10.92 7.26 2.54
N ARG A 101 12.10 7.72 2.97
CA ARG A 101 13.35 6.96 2.81
C ARG A 101 13.33 5.64 3.60
N MET A 102 12.81 5.65 4.82
CA MET A 102 12.71 4.44 5.63
C MET A 102 11.73 3.44 5.01
N ALA A 103 10.57 3.89 4.53
CA ALA A 103 9.61 3.04 3.84
C ALA A 103 10.21 2.39 2.58
N ALA A 104 10.93 3.15 1.76
CA ALA A 104 11.61 2.62 0.57
C ALA A 104 12.67 1.56 0.95
N ARG A 105 13.42 1.77 2.04
CA ARG A 105 14.39 0.80 2.54
C ARG A 105 13.72 -0.48 3.03
N THR A 106 12.60 -0.37 3.75
CA THR A 106 11.83 -1.54 4.19
C THR A 106 11.37 -2.35 3.00
N GLN A 107 10.80 -1.71 1.97
CA GLN A 107 10.37 -2.39 0.75
C GLN A 107 11.53 -3.11 0.05
N GLN A 108 12.71 -2.48 -0.06
CA GLN A 108 13.89 -3.12 -0.64
C GLN A 108 14.36 -4.34 0.16
N LEU A 109 14.30 -4.28 1.50
CA LEU A 109 14.65 -5.39 2.36
C LEU A 109 13.64 -6.53 2.26
N GLU A 110 12.35 -6.22 2.16
CA GLU A 110 11.29 -7.21 1.94
C GLU A 110 11.46 -7.92 0.59
N THR A 111 11.75 -7.19 -0.49
CA THR A 111 12.04 -7.78 -1.81
C THR A 111 13.27 -8.69 -1.75
N ARG A 112 14.36 -8.27 -1.12
CA ARG A 112 15.54 -9.13 -0.97
C ARG A 112 15.26 -10.36 -0.11
N LEU A 113 14.46 -10.21 0.94
CA LEU A 113 14.07 -11.33 1.78
C LEU A 113 13.23 -12.33 0.98
N SER A 114 12.26 -11.86 0.19
CA SER A 114 11.43 -12.73 -0.63
C SER A 114 12.24 -13.42 -1.73
N GLU A 115 13.21 -12.74 -2.35
CA GLU A 115 14.17 -13.34 -3.28
C GLU A 115 14.99 -14.45 -2.61
N LEU A 116 15.60 -14.17 -1.45
CA LEU A 116 16.42 -15.16 -0.72
C LEU A 116 15.60 -16.35 -0.22
N LEU A 117 14.37 -16.11 0.25
CA LEU A 117 13.44 -17.17 0.65
C LEU A 117 12.93 -17.95 -0.56
N GLY A 118 12.69 -17.28 -1.69
CA GLY A 118 12.36 -17.89 -2.97
C GLY A 118 13.47 -18.81 -3.44
N GLU A 119 14.73 -18.36 -3.39
CA GLU A 119 15.89 -19.20 -3.72
C GLU A 119 16.05 -20.38 -2.75
N GLN A 120 15.85 -20.16 -1.45
CA GLN A 120 15.95 -21.23 -0.46
C GLN A 120 14.84 -22.27 -0.63
N THR A 121 13.60 -21.84 -0.85
CA THR A 121 12.48 -22.75 -1.14
C THR A 121 12.70 -23.46 -2.48
N TRP A 122 13.22 -22.79 -3.50
CA TRP A 122 13.62 -23.38 -4.78
C TRP A 122 14.71 -24.45 -4.64
N ARG A 123 15.73 -24.19 -3.81
CA ARG A 123 16.78 -25.18 -3.49
C ARG A 123 16.24 -26.34 -2.65
N ALA A 124 15.38 -26.07 -1.67
CA ALA A 124 14.84 -27.08 -0.75
C ALA A 124 13.76 -27.98 -1.38
N THR A 125 13.03 -27.50 -2.38
CA THR A 125 12.01 -28.28 -3.10
C THR A 125 12.60 -29.23 -4.15
N GLY A 126 13.93 -29.25 -4.35
CA GLY A 126 14.58 -30.18 -5.29
C GLY A 126 14.34 -29.87 -6.77
N LEU A 127 13.52 -28.86 -7.10
CA LEU A 127 13.25 -28.41 -8.47
C LEU A 127 14.40 -27.62 -9.10
N GLY A 128 15.48 -27.37 -8.34
CA GLY A 128 16.56 -26.45 -8.70
C GLY A 128 17.92 -27.07 -9.03
N ALA A 129 18.06 -28.38 -9.18
CA ALA A 129 19.34 -29.00 -9.52
C ALA A 129 19.31 -29.73 -10.88
N PRO A 130 20.26 -29.45 -11.80
CA PRO A 130 20.47 -30.26 -13.01
C PRO A 130 20.70 -31.74 -12.71
N THR A 131 21.19 -32.07 -11.52
CA THR A 131 21.50 -33.45 -11.13
C THR A 131 20.30 -34.38 -11.17
N ASP A 132 19.09 -33.93 -10.79
CA ASP A 132 17.93 -34.83 -10.84
C ASP A 132 17.44 -35.03 -12.27
N ILE A 133 17.46 -33.99 -13.11
CA ILE A 133 17.05 -34.12 -14.52
C ILE A 133 18.07 -34.96 -15.30
N ASP A 134 19.37 -34.72 -15.10
CA ASP A 134 20.43 -35.48 -15.76
C ASP A 134 20.46 -36.94 -15.28
N GLN A 135 20.26 -37.19 -13.98
CA GLN A 135 20.14 -38.55 -13.44
C GLN A 135 18.88 -39.25 -13.96
N LEU A 136 17.75 -38.54 -14.05
CA LEU A 136 16.53 -39.09 -14.63
C LEU A 136 16.71 -39.40 -16.11
N GLN A 137 17.38 -38.53 -16.88
CA GLN A 137 17.70 -38.80 -18.28
C GLN A 137 18.64 -39.99 -18.44
N GLN A 138 19.71 -40.08 -17.64
CA GLN A 138 20.58 -41.25 -17.60
C GLN A 138 19.81 -42.51 -17.23
N ARG A 139 18.86 -42.41 -16.29
CA ARG A 139 18.03 -43.54 -15.90
C ARG A 139 17.09 -43.97 -17.02
N VAL A 140 16.46 -43.02 -17.71
CA VAL A 140 15.61 -43.28 -18.90
C VAL A 140 16.42 -44.00 -19.97
N VAL A 141 17.60 -43.49 -20.35
CA VAL A 141 18.46 -44.14 -21.35
C VAL A 141 18.87 -45.55 -20.91
N SER A 142 19.21 -45.74 -19.62
CA SER A 142 19.56 -47.06 -19.10
C SER A 142 18.40 -48.05 -19.15
N LEU A 143 17.17 -47.59 -18.88
CA LEU A 143 15.97 -48.40 -18.91
C LEU A 143 15.57 -48.73 -20.36
N GLU A 144 15.71 -47.78 -21.28
CA GLU A 144 15.49 -48.02 -22.72
C GLU A 144 16.43 -49.10 -23.26
N GLN A 145 17.72 -49.04 -22.90
CA GLN A 145 18.67 -50.08 -23.27
C GLN A 145 18.30 -51.45 -22.69
N GLN A 146 17.90 -51.50 -21.42
CA GLN A 146 17.45 -52.76 -20.80
C GLN A 146 16.22 -53.34 -21.51
N VAL A 147 15.28 -52.51 -21.96
CA VAL A 147 14.12 -52.97 -22.72
C VAL A 147 14.53 -53.55 -24.07
N ILE A 148 15.50 -52.93 -24.75
CA ILE A 148 16.02 -53.44 -26.02
C ILE A 148 16.71 -54.80 -25.80
N ASP A 149 17.60 -54.89 -24.82
CA ASP A 149 18.34 -56.12 -24.52
C ASP A 149 17.38 -57.26 -24.13
N GLN A 150 16.37 -56.97 -23.31
CA GLN A 150 15.36 -57.96 -22.92
C GLN A 150 14.52 -58.45 -24.11
N ARG A 151 14.17 -57.55 -25.04
CA ARG A 151 13.45 -57.94 -26.26
C ARG A 151 14.29 -58.84 -27.15
N GLN A 152 15.58 -58.53 -27.29
CA GLN A 152 16.50 -59.37 -28.05
C GLN A 152 16.64 -60.77 -27.42
N GLN A 153 16.76 -60.84 -26.09
CA GLN A 153 16.81 -62.11 -25.38
C GLN A 153 15.54 -62.94 -25.58
N LEU A 154 14.36 -62.31 -25.57
CA LEU A 154 13.09 -63.00 -25.85
C LEU A 154 13.07 -63.55 -27.28
N GLU A 155 13.51 -62.76 -28.26
CA GLU A 155 13.54 -63.18 -29.65
C GLU A 155 14.48 -64.39 -29.87
N GLU A 156 15.67 -64.37 -29.25
CA GLU A 156 16.59 -65.52 -29.28
C GLU A 156 15.96 -66.77 -28.66
N ARG A 157 15.30 -66.64 -27.50
CA ARG A 157 14.64 -67.78 -26.85
C ARG A 157 13.48 -68.31 -27.67
N ASP A 158 12.72 -67.45 -28.35
CA ASP A 158 11.64 -67.86 -29.23
C ASP A 158 12.18 -68.62 -30.46
N GLN A 159 13.31 -68.19 -31.02
CA GLN A 159 14.00 -68.91 -32.09
C GLN A 159 14.50 -70.28 -31.61
N ASP A 160 15.13 -70.34 -30.43
CA ASP A 160 15.58 -71.60 -29.81
C ASP A 160 14.42 -72.57 -29.57
N LEU A 161 13.29 -72.07 -29.04
CA LEU A 161 12.09 -72.88 -28.82
C LEU A 161 11.47 -73.36 -30.14
N ALA A 162 11.45 -72.52 -31.17
CA ALA A 162 10.96 -72.91 -32.49
C ALA A 162 11.83 -74.03 -33.09
N ALA A 163 13.16 -73.91 -32.98
CA ALA A 163 14.11 -74.93 -33.43
C ALA A 163 13.94 -76.24 -32.64
N ALA A 164 13.85 -76.17 -31.31
CA ALA A 164 13.64 -77.35 -30.46
C ALA A 164 12.32 -78.06 -30.78
N ARG A 165 11.23 -77.30 -31.02
CA ARG A 165 9.93 -77.85 -31.44
C ARG A 165 10.01 -78.48 -32.83
N ALA A 166 10.75 -77.90 -33.77
CA ALA A 166 10.95 -78.47 -35.09
C ALA A 166 11.72 -79.80 -35.01
N ALA A 167 12.84 -79.84 -34.29
CA ALA A 167 13.62 -81.05 -34.07
C ALA A 167 12.79 -82.15 -33.37
N ASN A 168 11.96 -81.78 -32.37
CA ASN A 168 11.08 -82.74 -31.71
C ASN A 168 10.04 -83.32 -32.68
N ARG A 169 9.43 -82.48 -33.55
CA ARG A 169 8.52 -82.97 -34.59
C ARG A 169 9.23 -83.93 -35.55
N GLU A 170 10.44 -83.62 -35.99
CA GLU A 170 11.24 -84.48 -36.87
C GLU A 170 11.60 -85.82 -36.22
N LEU A 171 11.98 -85.81 -34.93
CA LEU A 171 12.21 -87.04 -34.17
C LEU A 171 10.94 -87.89 -34.07
N MET A 172 9.80 -87.27 -33.78
CA MET A 172 8.53 -87.97 -33.67
C MET A 172 8.06 -88.53 -35.03
N THR A 173 8.28 -87.82 -36.14
CA THR A 173 7.97 -88.36 -37.48
C THR A 173 8.88 -89.54 -37.83
N ALA A 174 10.18 -89.48 -37.51
CA ALA A 174 11.12 -90.58 -37.70
C ALA A 174 10.80 -91.81 -36.82
N LEU A 175 10.34 -91.60 -35.59
CA LEU A 175 9.95 -92.68 -34.69
C LEU A 175 8.65 -93.36 -35.12
N ASN A 176 7.69 -92.59 -35.63
CA ASN A 176 6.43 -93.12 -36.17
C ASN A 176 6.63 -93.85 -37.50
N SER A 177 7.57 -93.43 -38.35
CA SER A 177 7.87 -94.11 -39.62
C SER A 177 8.72 -95.38 -39.45
N SER A 178 9.50 -95.48 -38.37
CA SER A 178 10.31 -96.66 -38.04
C SER A 178 9.56 -97.74 -37.24
N ARG A 179 8.38 -97.43 -36.70
CA ARG A 179 7.50 -98.40 -36.05
C ARG A 179 6.64 -99.11 -37.12
N PRO A 180 6.87 -100.39 -37.44
CA PRO A 180 6.05 -101.09 -38.41
C PRO A 180 4.63 -101.22 -37.87
N THR A 181 3.65 -100.75 -38.63
CA THR A 181 2.22 -101.06 -38.41
C THR A 181 2.04 -102.55 -38.69
N GLY A 182 2.00 -103.36 -37.63
CA GLY A 182 1.61 -104.77 -37.70
C GLY A 182 0.12 -104.92 -37.94
#